data_AF-A0A5C6DBM5-F1
#
_entry.id   AF-A0A5C6DBM5-F1
#
_cell.length_a   1.000
_cell.length_b   1.000
_cell.length_c   1.000
_cell.angle_alpha   90.00
_cell.angle_beta   90.00
_cell.angle_gamma   90.00
#
_symmetry.space_group_name_H-M   'P 1'
#
loop_
_entity.id
_entity.type
_entity.pdbx_description
1 polymer ?
#
loop_
_entity_poly.entity_id
_entity_poly.type
_entity_poly.pdbx_seq_one_letter_code
_entity_poly.pdbx_strand_id
1 'polypeptide(L)'
;MKNKALLIVLIGVFGLFSVLAGCLNLEKNYPEKRYFTLDASREKDVFPSDKGEVLTVRRFRVSPKYESKGLVYRLKEQNYEYDFYNELFISPSSMFTEEIRKWLAVSGLFKHVVDPSSLVDSPYILEGAITALYGDYRVSAAPKAVLEIQFFLLHEIESNSKIIFQSQYHKEEPLNGNTPDALVKSWNSALNQILTEFEADLKVSVQKTKH
;
A
#
# COMPACT_ATOMS: atom_id res chain seq x y z
N MET A 1 57.51 7.02 -56.64
CA MET A 1 56.14 7.59 -56.73
C MET A 1 55.05 6.62 -56.25
N LYS A 2 55.13 5.30 -56.53
CA LYS A 2 54.12 4.29 -56.11
C LYS A 2 53.88 4.20 -54.58
N ASN A 3 54.91 4.33 -53.75
CA ASN A 3 54.76 4.19 -52.29
C ASN A 3 54.01 5.35 -51.63
N LYS A 4 54.03 6.55 -52.23
CA LYS A 4 53.29 7.72 -51.71
C LYS A 4 51.79 7.58 -51.96
N ALA A 5 51.40 7.03 -53.11
CA ALA A 5 50.00 6.77 -53.43
C ALA A 5 49.39 5.68 -52.54
N LEU A 6 50.16 4.62 -52.24
CA LEU A 6 49.72 3.54 -51.34
C LEU A 6 49.49 4.05 -49.91
N LEU A 7 50.36 4.94 -49.42
CA LEU A 7 50.24 5.52 -48.07
C LEU A 7 48.99 6.40 -47.94
N ILE A 8 48.65 7.17 -48.97
CA ILE A 8 47.47 8.05 -49.00
C ILE A 8 46.18 7.21 -48.98
N VAL A 9 46.15 6.11 -49.74
CA VAL A 9 44.99 5.19 -49.75
C VAL A 9 44.82 4.51 -48.39
N LEU A 10 45.90 4.06 -47.74
CA LEU A 10 45.85 3.47 -46.40
C LEU A 10 45.34 4.44 -45.34
N ILE A 11 45.79 5.71 -45.37
CA ILE A 11 45.31 6.75 -44.46
C ILE A 11 43.83 7.06 -44.72
N GLY A 12 43.41 7.09 -45.99
CA GLY A 12 42.00 7.29 -46.36
C GLY A 12 41.09 6.17 -45.86
N VAL A 13 41.52 4.91 -45.99
CA VAL A 13 40.77 3.74 -45.51
C VAL A 13 40.70 3.70 -43.97
N PHE A 14 41.80 4.04 -43.27
CA PHE A 14 41.83 4.08 -41.80
C PHE A 14 40.98 5.23 -41.23
N GLY A 15 40.96 6.38 -41.92
CA GLY A 15 40.06 7.50 -41.62
C GLY A 15 38.59 7.12 -41.80
N LEU A 16 38.25 6.41 -42.88
CA LEU A 16 36.89 5.96 -43.17
C LEU A 16 36.38 4.92 -42.15
N PHE A 17 37.26 4.04 -41.65
CA PHE A 17 36.92 3.06 -40.61
C PHE A 17 36.68 3.71 -39.24
N SER A 18 37.35 4.84 -38.95
CA SER A 18 37.19 5.58 -37.69
C SER A 18 35.85 6.31 -37.58
N VAL A 19 35.22 6.66 -38.71
CA VAL A 19 33.89 7.30 -38.74
C VAL A 19 32.77 6.28 -38.47
N LEU A 20 32.99 5.00 -38.77
CA LEU A 20 32.04 3.91 -38.49
C LEU A 20 32.13 3.38 -37.05
N ALA A 21 33.16 3.74 -36.30
CA ALA A 21 33.29 3.47 -34.86
C ALA A 21 32.63 4.57 -34.01
N GLY A 22 31.72 5.36 -34.57
CA GLY A 22 30.87 6.27 -33.82
C GLY A 22 30.16 5.51 -32.71
N CYS A 23 30.51 5.81 -31.47
CA CYS A 23 29.99 5.18 -30.27
C CYS A 23 28.46 5.10 -30.34
N LEU A 24 27.91 3.89 -30.42
CA LEU A 24 26.51 3.61 -30.11
C LEU A 24 26.27 3.98 -28.65
N ASN A 25 25.94 5.24 -28.39
CA ASN A 25 25.42 5.67 -27.09
C ASN A 25 23.98 5.16 -27.03
N LEU A 26 23.83 3.88 -26.67
CA LEU A 26 22.56 3.26 -26.39
C LEU A 26 22.12 3.76 -25.00
N GLU A 27 21.65 5.00 -24.95
CA GLU A 27 21.09 5.62 -23.76
C GLU A 27 19.79 4.87 -23.42
N LYS A 28 19.91 3.85 -22.56
CA LYS A 28 18.75 3.12 -22.05
C LYS A 28 18.00 4.04 -21.09
N ASN A 29 16.99 4.73 -21.61
CA ASN A 29 16.01 5.43 -20.81
C ASN A 29 15.14 4.41 -20.07
N TYR A 30 15.56 4.03 -18.87
CA TYR A 30 14.72 3.26 -17.97
C TYR A 30 13.65 4.18 -17.38
N PRO A 31 12.39 3.71 -17.27
CA PRO A 31 11.38 4.46 -16.55
C PRO A 31 11.84 4.69 -15.10
N GLU A 32 11.67 5.92 -14.60
CA GLU A 32 11.94 6.22 -13.20
C GLU A 32 10.89 5.57 -12.30
N LYS A 33 11.33 5.13 -11.11
CA LYS A 33 10.41 4.65 -10.10
C LYS A 33 9.58 5.80 -9.52
N ARG A 34 8.28 5.58 -9.44
CA ARG A 34 7.31 6.46 -8.79
C ARG A 34 6.89 5.82 -7.48
N TYR A 35 6.83 6.64 -6.43
CA TYR A 35 6.48 6.18 -5.10
C TYR A 35 5.16 6.80 -4.64
N PHE A 36 4.32 5.98 -4.03
CA PHE A 36 2.98 6.32 -3.60
C PHE A 36 2.80 6.10 -2.10
N THR A 37 1.96 6.92 -1.48
CA THR A 37 1.53 6.75 -0.09
C THR A 37 0.02 6.61 -0.04
N LEU A 38 -0.47 5.90 0.97
CA LEU A 38 -1.86 6.01 1.38
C LEU A 38 -1.96 7.18 2.37
N ASP A 39 -3.10 7.85 2.37
CA ASP A 39 -3.42 8.91 3.31
C ASP A 39 -4.91 8.82 3.62
N ALA A 40 -5.21 7.99 4.62
CA ALA A 40 -6.56 7.83 5.10
C ALA A 40 -6.98 9.12 5.80
N SER A 41 -8.10 9.67 5.36
CA SER A 41 -8.63 10.95 5.82
C SER A 41 -10.05 10.79 6.30
N ARG A 42 -10.28 11.22 7.54
CA ARG A 42 -11.61 11.28 8.16
C ARG A 42 -12.21 12.67 7.97
N GLU A 43 -13.53 12.75 7.89
CA GLU A 43 -14.23 14.04 7.73
C GLU A 43 -14.07 14.95 8.95
N LYS A 44 -13.97 14.34 10.14
CA LYS A 44 -13.85 15.06 11.41
C LYS A 44 -12.99 14.29 12.41
N ASP A 45 -11.99 14.97 12.94
CA ASP A 45 -11.20 14.49 14.07
C ASP A 45 -12.01 14.62 15.37
N VAL A 46 -11.97 13.58 16.18
CA VAL A 46 -12.53 13.58 17.53
C VAL A 46 -11.39 13.31 18.50
N PHE A 47 -11.06 14.32 19.30
CA PHE A 47 -9.98 14.17 20.27
C PHE A 47 -10.39 13.20 21.40
N PRO A 48 -9.50 12.28 21.79
CA PRO A 48 -9.75 11.32 22.86
C PRO A 48 -10.22 11.94 24.16
N SER A 49 -11.11 11.25 24.87
CA SER A 49 -11.46 11.57 26.26
C SER A 49 -10.47 10.90 27.22
N ASP A 50 -10.11 11.60 28.30
CA ASP A 50 -9.19 11.09 29.34
C ASP A 50 -9.70 9.84 30.08
N LYS A 51 -10.97 9.47 29.87
CA LYS A 51 -11.65 8.30 30.47
C LYS A 51 -11.73 7.08 29.55
N GLY A 52 -11.06 7.11 28.41
CA GLY A 52 -11.00 5.97 27.47
C GLY A 52 -10.01 4.89 27.89
N GLU A 53 -10.14 3.72 27.30
CA GLU A 53 -9.19 2.61 27.42
C GLU A 53 -8.06 2.75 26.40
N VAL A 54 -6.98 2.01 26.58
CA VAL A 54 -5.84 1.97 25.65
C VAL A 54 -6.03 0.85 24.64
N LEU A 55 -5.68 1.14 23.38
CA LEU A 55 -5.63 0.16 22.30
C LEU A 55 -4.19 -0.01 21.81
N THR A 56 -3.73 -1.25 21.74
CA THR A 56 -2.51 -1.61 21.04
C THR A 56 -2.85 -2.06 19.63
N VAL A 57 -2.29 -1.40 18.62
CA VAL A 57 -2.43 -1.80 17.21
C VAL A 57 -1.20 -2.61 16.81
N ARG A 58 -1.37 -3.91 16.61
CA ARG A 58 -0.29 -4.78 16.12
C ARG A 58 -0.08 -4.56 14.63
N ARG A 59 1.11 -4.95 14.16
CA ARG A 59 1.45 -4.92 12.73
C ARG A 59 0.45 -5.77 11.95
N PHE A 60 -0.22 -5.15 10.98
CA PHE A 60 -1.13 -5.84 10.07
C PHE A 60 -0.34 -6.74 9.14
N ARG A 61 -0.86 -7.96 8.93
CA ARG A 61 -0.30 -8.87 7.93
C ARG A 61 -0.85 -8.52 6.56
N VAL A 62 -0.16 -8.92 5.51
CA VAL A 62 -0.64 -8.79 4.14
C VAL A 62 -0.52 -10.16 3.49
N SER A 63 -1.52 -10.55 2.71
CA SER A 63 -1.43 -11.79 1.93
C SER A 63 -0.16 -11.77 1.08
N PRO A 64 0.62 -12.86 1.01
CA PRO A 64 1.86 -12.89 0.23
C PRO A 64 1.72 -12.47 -1.23
N LYS A 65 0.50 -12.57 -1.79
CA LYS A 65 0.16 -12.09 -3.15
C LYS A 65 0.33 -10.58 -3.32
N TYR A 66 0.27 -9.80 -2.24
CA TYR A 66 0.26 -8.34 -2.24
C TYR A 66 1.27 -7.73 -1.25
N GLU A 67 2.24 -8.52 -0.77
CA GLU A 67 3.18 -8.10 0.28
C GLU A 67 4.32 -7.20 -0.25
N SER A 68 4.62 -7.31 -1.54
CA SER A 68 5.59 -6.47 -2.22
C SER A 68 5.10 -5.02 -2.41
N LYS A 69 6.01 -4.07 -2.59
CA LYS A 69 5.67 -2.64 -2.64
C LYS A 69 4.96 -2.20 -3.92
N GLY A 70 5.28 -2.84 -5.03
CA GLY A 70 4.75 -2.54 -6.36
C GLY A 70 3.25 -2.74 -6.45
N LEU A 71 2.61 -1.91 -7.27
CA LEU A 71 1.18 -1.99 -7.48
C LEU A 71 0.83 -3.33 -8.15
N VAL A 72 -0.29 -3.92 -7.74
CA VAL A 72 -0.75 -5.21 -8.27
C VAL A 72 -1.95 -4.99 -9.17
N TYR A 73 -1.91 -5.51 -10.38
CA TYR A 73 -2.98 -5.42 -11.37
C TYR A 73 -3.50 -6.81 -11.70
N ARG A 74 -4.81 -7.03 -11.59
CA ARG A 74 -5.48 -8.25 -12.03
C ARG A 74 -6.01 -8.05 -13.44
N LEU A 75 -5.39 -8.71 -14.42
CA LEU A 75 -5.74 -8.53 -15.84
C LEU A 75 -6.74 -9.58 -16.34
N LYS A 76 -6.70 -10.79 -15.76
CA LYS A 76 -7.62 -11.91 -16.05
C LYS A 76 -7.89 -12.67 -14.75
N GLU A 77 -8.77 -13.68 -14.79
CA GLU A 77 -9.16 -14.44 -13.58
C GLU A 77 -7.98 -14.89 -12.71
N GLN A 78 -6.93 -15.43 -13.32
CA GLN A 78 -5.75 -15.96 -12.63
C GLN A 78 -4.45 -15.28 -13.08
N ASN A 79 -4.55 -14.11 -13.72
CA ASN A 79 -3.39 -13.38 -14.23
C ASN A 79 -3.26 -12.05 -13.51
N TYR A 80 -2.16 -11.93 -12.77
CA TYR A 80 -1.78 -10.75 -12.02
C TYR A 80 -0.43 -10.25 -12.53
N GLU A 81 -0.29 -8.94 -12.60
CA GLU A 81 0.95 -8.25 -12.89
C GLU A 81 1.39 -7.45 -11.67
N TYR A 82 2.69 -7.46 -11.41
CA TYR A 82 3.31 -6.64 -10.39
C TYR A 82 4.08 -5.51 -11.07
N ASP A 83 3.70 -4.27 -10.76
CA ASP A 83 4.32 -3.08 -11.31
C ASP A 83 5.58 -2.71 -10.53
N PHE A 84 6.74 -2.94 -11.14
CA PHE A 84 8.04 -2.62 -10.54
C PHE A 84 8.36 -1.12 -10.53
N TYR A 85 7.72 -0.33 -11.40
CA TYR A 85 8.01 1.09 -11.55
C TYR A 85 7.11 1.97 -10.68
N ASN A 86 5.94 1.47 -10.28
CA ASN A 86 5.03 2.16 -9.38
C ASN A 86 4.93 1.38 -8.07
N GLU A 87 5.45 1.95 -6.98
CA GLU A 87 5.56 1.27 -5.69
C GLU A 87 4.94 2.09 -4.57
N LEU A 88 4.35 1.44 -3.57
CA LEU A 88 4.15 2.05 -2.26
C LEU A 88 5.52 2.39 -1.66
N PHE A 89 5.61 3.56 -1.04
CA PHE A 89 6.86 4.10 -0.50
C PHE A 89 7.48 3.17 0.56
N ILE A 90 6.63 2.60 1.42
CA ILE A 90 6.97 1.57 2.41
C ILE A 90 6.19 0.28 2.14
N SER A 91 6.54 -0.80 2.83
CA SER A 91 5.82 -2.07 2.67
C SER A 91 4.32 -1.89 2.94
N PRO A 92 3.43 -2.54 2.17
CA PRO A 92 1.98 -2.52 2.41
C PRO A 92 1.62 -2.77 3.89
N SER A 93 2.26 -3.76 4.52
CA SER A 93 2.04 -4.06 5.95
C SER A 93 2.30 -2.85 6.87
N SER A 94 3.42 -2.14 6.71
CA SER A 94 3.69 -0.91 7.45
C SER A 94 2.70 0.21 7.10
N MET A 95 2.45 0.43 5.81
CA MET A 95 1.55 1.50 5.31
C MET A 95 0.16 1.40 5.94
N PHE A 96 -0.47 0.23 5.85
CA PHE A 96 -1.80 0.03 6.43
C PHE A 96 -1.78 0.08 7.96
N THR A 97 -0.75 -0.46 8.61
CA THR A 97 -0.64 -0.37 10.09
C THR A 97 -0.61 1.09 10.54
N GLU A 98 0.17 1.93 9.86
CA GLU A 98 0.30 3.35 10.21
C GLU A 98 -0.99 4.12 9.97
N GLU A 99 -1.63 3.98 8.80
CA GLU A 99 -2.88 4.66 8.47
C GLU A 99 -4.03 4.25 9.40
N ILE A 100 -4.17 2.95 9.70
CA ILE A 100 -5.20 2.45 10.62
C ILE A 100 -4.95 2.96 12.04
N ARG A 101 -3.70 2.95 12.53
CA ARG A 101 -3.34 3.48 13.85
C ARG A 101 -3.62 4.98 13.94
N LYS A 102 -3.22 5.75 12.92
CA LYS A 102 -3.47 7.19 12.81
C LYS A 102 -4.96 7.48 12.85
N TRP A 103 -5.77 6.76 12.05
CA TRP A 103 -7.22 6.90 12.03
C TRP A 103 -7.85 6.70 13.41
N LEU A 104 -7.49 5.61 14.09
CA LEU A 104 -8.05 5.27 15.40
C LEU A 104 -7.59 6.23 16.51
N ALA A 105 -6.36 6.75 16.43
CA ALA A 105 -5.82 7.70 17.41
C ALA A 105 -6.65 9.00 17.50
N VAL A 106 -7.30 9.39 16.41
CA VAL A 106 -8.17 10.59 16.33
C VAL A 106 -9.66 10.24 16.17
N SER A 107 -10.05 9.00 16.50
CA SER A 107 -11.46 8.54 16.49
C SER A 107 -12.25 8.92 17.74
N GLY A 108 -11.56 9.23 18.83
CA GLY A 108 -12.17 9.41 20.14
C GLY A 108 -12.67 8.12 20.81
N LEU A 109 -12.48 6.94 20.19
CA LEU A 109 -12.90 5.65 20.78
C LEU A 109 -11.99 5.18 21.92
N PHE A 110 -10.71 5.50 21.83
CA PHE A 110 -9.67 5.09 22.78
C PHE A 110 -8.95 6.31 23.32
N LYS A 111 -8.49 6.25 24.58
CA LYS A 111 -7.70 7.31 25.20
C LYS A 111 -6.33 7.42 24.55
N HIS A 112 -5.69 6.27 24.33
CA HIS A 112 -4.42 6.16 23.63
C HIS A 112 -4.49 5.01 22.64
N VAL A 113 -3.91 5.22 21.46
CA VAL A 113 -3.67 4.18 20.47
C VAL A 113 -2.17 4.07 20.30
N VAL A 114 -1.60 2.94 20.69
CA VAL A 114 -0.17 2.71 20.77
C VAL A 114 0.25 1.55 19.88
N ASP A 115 1.54 1.47 19.57
CA ASP A 115 2.13 0.26 18.99
C ASP A 115 2.66 -0.68 20.09
N PRO A 116 3.01 -1.94 19.75
CA PRO A 116 3.41 -2.94 20.73
C PRO A 116 4.72 -2.65 21.46
N SER A 117 5.50 -1.63 21.06
CA SER A 117 6.72 -1.23 21.78
C SER A 117 6.43 -0.32 22.99
N SER A 118 5.20 0.19 23.11
CA SER A 118 4.76 0.97 24.26
C SER A 118 4.74 0.13 25.55
N LEU A 119 5.11 0.73 26.67
CA LEU A 119 5.03 0.12 28.01
C LEU A 119 3.67 0.35 28.69
N VAL A 120 2.74 1.04 28.02
CA VAL A 120 1.42 1.35 28.57
C VAL A 120 0.56 0.09 28.58
N ASP A 121 -0.07 -0.19 29.72
CA ASP A 121 -1.03 -1.29 29.84
C ASP A 121 -2.24 -1.07 28.92
N SER A 122 -2.64 -2.12 28.22
CA SER A 122 -3.58 -2.02 27.10
C SER A 122 -4.54 -3.21 27.09
N PRO A 123 -5.76 -3.06 27.62
CA PRO A 123 -6.72 -4.16 27.67
C PRO A 123 -7.21 -4.56 26.27
N TYR A 124 -7.09 -3.70 25.26
CA TYR A 124 -7.47 -4.02 23.89
C TYR A 124 -6.26 -4.17 22.97
N ILE A 125 -6.34 -5.17 22.10
CA ILE A 125 -5.35 -5.43 21.05
C ILE A 125 -6.08 -5.54 19.70
N LEU A 126 -5.69 -4.72 18.73
CA LEU A 126 -6.15 -4.83 17.35
C LEU A 126 -5.13 -5.60 16.51
N GLU A 127 -5.61 -6.66 15.88
CA GLU A 127 -4.91 -7.39 14.82
C GLU A 127 -5.69 -7.31 13.51
N GLY A 128 -5.00 -7.55 12.40
CA GLY A 128 -5.67 -7.68 11.12
C GLY A 128 -4.78 -8.11 9.98
N ALA A 129 -5.42 -8.35 8.84
CA ALA A 129 -4.78 -8.79 7.62
C ALA A 129 -5.41 -8.11 6.40
N ILE A 130 -4.57 -7.62 5.49
CA ILE A 130 -4.98 -7.16 4.16
C ILE A 130 -5.00 -8.39 3.26
N THR A 131 -6.20 -8.82 2.90
CA THR A 131 -6.47 -10.06 2.16
C THR A 131 -6.67 -9.83 0.67
N ALA A 132 -6.95 -8.59 0.26
CA ALA A 132 -6.94 -8.14 -1.13
C ALA A 132 -6.40 -6.71 -1.25
N LEU A 133 -5.48 -6.48 -2.19
CA LEU A 133 -4.96 -5.16 -2.54
C LEU A 133 -4.49 -5.17 -4.01
N TYR A 134 -5.38 -4.84 -4.93
CA TYR A 134 -5.06 -4.82 -6.37
C TYR A 134 -6.01 -3.89 -7.14
N GLY A 135 -5.61 -3.50 -8.35
CA GLY A 135 -6.53 -2.96 -9.36
C GLY A 135 -7.08 -4.08 -10.23
N ASP A 136 -8.40 -4.21 -10.34
CA ASP A 136 -9.08 -5.13 -11.23
C ASP A 136 -9.31 -4.50 -12.60
N TYR A 137 -8.60 -5.00 -13.61
CA TYR A 137 -8.64 -4.56 -15.00
C TYR A 137 -9.22 -5.62 -15.94
N ARG A 138 -9.88 -6.66 -15.40
CA ARG A 138 -10.54 -7.70 -16.20
C ARG A 138 -11.58 -7.12 -17.16
N VAL A 139 -12.24 -6.04 -16.74
CA VAL A 139 -13.16 -5.24 -17.56
C VAL A 139 -12.52 -3.90 -17.85
N SER A 140 -11.88 -3.77 -19.02
CA SER A 140 -11.11 -2.57 -19.39
C SER A 140 -11.91 -1.27 -19.40
N ALA A 141 -13.23 -1.34 -19.65
CA ALA A 141 -14.13 -0.19 -19.64
C ALA A 141 -14.57 0.24 -18.22
N ALA A 142 -14.36 -0.61 -17.22
CA ALA A 142 -14.79 -0.36 -15.84
C ALA A 142 -13.79 -0.95 -14.82
N PRO A 143 -12.53 -0.50 -14.84
CA PRO A 143 -11.54 -0.97 -13.87
C PRO A 143 -11.92 -0.54 -12.45
N LYS A 144 -11.54 -1.36 -11.46
CA LYS A 144 -11.86 -1.10 -10.04
C LYS A 144 -10.65 -1.28 -9.13
N ALA A 145 -10.59 -0.55 -8.03
CA ALA A 145 -9.59 -0.70 -6.99
C ALA A 145 -10.20 -1.59 -5.92
N VAL A 146 -9.56 -2.72 -5.66
CA VAL A 146 -10.04 -3.72 -4.71
C VAL A 146 -9.19 -3.67 -3.46
N LEU A 147 -9.85 -3.50 -2.32
CA LEU A 147 -9.26 -3.54 -0.99
C LEU A 147 -10.13 -4.40 -0.08
N GLU A 148 -9.49 -5.36 0.59
CA GLU A 148 -10.13 -6.20 1.60
C GLU A 148 -9.27 -6.26 2.86
N ILE A 149 -9.90 -6.00 4.01
CA ILE A 149 -9.23 -6.03 5.32
C ILE A 149 -10.07 -6.85 6.29
N GLN A 150 -9.41 -7.81 6.95
CA GLN A 150 -9.96 -8.54 8.10
C GLN A 150 -9.42 -7.97 9.40
N PHE A 151 -10.29 -7.72 10.36
CA PHE A 151 -9.96 -7.19 11.68
C PHE A 151 -10.33 -8.17 12.79
N PHE A 152 -9.52 -8.18 13.84
CA PHE A 152 -9.77 -8.89 15.09
C PHE A 152 -9.48 -7.96 16.26
N LEU A 153 -10.48 -7.71 17.11
CA LEU A 153 -10.26 -7.05 18.39
C LEU A 153 -10.21 -8.11 19.48
N LEU A 154 -9.12 -8.10 20.23
CA LEU A 154 -8.95 -8.92 21.42
C LEU A 154 -9.09 -8.05 22.66
N HIS A 155 -9.64 -8.63 23.71
CA HIS A 155 -9.64 -8.08 25.06
C HIS A 155 -8.81 -8.99 25.98
N GLU A 156 -7.84 -8.41 26.67
CA GLU A 156 -6.97 -9.11 27.62
C GLU A 156 -7.61 -9.10 29.01
N ILE A 157 -7.86 -10.29 29.55
CA ILE A 157 -8.46 -10.51 30.88
C ILE A 157 -7.59 -11.54 31.60
N GLU A 158 -7.00 -11.17 32.74
CA GLU A 158 -6.23 -12.08 33.60
C GLU A 158 -5.19 -12.92 32.83
N SER A 159 -4.43 -12.26 31.94
CA SER A 159 -3.42 -12.88 31.05
C SER A 159 -3.96 -13.86 30.00
N ASN A 160 -5.26 -13.84 29.71
CA ASN A 160 -5.88 -14.51 28.58
C ASN A 160 -6.45 -13.48 27.59
N SER A 161 -6.15 -13.62 26.30
CA SER A 161 -6.75 -12.78 25.25
C SER A 161 -7.97 -13.47 24.65
N LYS A 162 -9.11 -12.79 24.64
CA LYS A 162 -10.34 -13.26 23.97
C LYS A 162 -10.66 -12.37 22.78
N ILE A 163 -10.97 -12.97 21.63
CA ILE A 163 -11.53 -12.24 20.48
C ILE A 163 -12.95 -11.79 20.86
N ILE A 164 -13.16 -10.48 20.89
CA ILE A 164 -14.45 -9.86 21.21
C ILE A 164 -15.12 -9.23 19.98
N PHE A 165 -14.37 -9.05 18.89
CA PHE A 165 -14.89 -8.62 17.60
C PHE A 165 -14.05 -9.22 16.47
N GLN A 166 -14.72 -9.66 15.41
CA GLN A 166 -14.11 -10.13 14.19
C GLN A 166 -15.00 -9.74 13.01
N SER A 167 -14.44 -9.07 12.01
CA SER A 167 -15.16 -8.71 10.79
C SER A 167 -14.21 -8.61 9.59
N GLN A 168 -14.78 -8.65 8.40
CA GLN A 168 -14.09 -8.51 7.13
C GLN A 168 -14.82 -7.48 6.28
N TYR A 169 -14.08 -6.52 5.76
CA TYR A 169 -14.61 -5.45 4.92
C TYR A 169 -13.98 -5.54 3.55
N HIS A 170 -14.81 -5.48 2.51
CA HIS A 170 -14.41 -5.53 1.11
C HIS A 170 -14.98 -4.30 0.39
N LYS A 171 -14.13 -3.58 -0.33
CA LYS A 171 -14.53 -2.44 -1.15
C LYS A 171 -13.95 -2.55 -2.55
N GLU A 172 -14.79 -2.19 -3.53
CA GLU A 172 -14.42 -2.06 -4.93
C GLU A 172 -14.76 -0.65 -5.40
N GLU A 173 -13.74 0.19 -5.57
CA GLU A 173 -13.93 1.57 -6.00
C GLU A 173 -13.69 1.71 -7.50
N PRO A 174 -14.58 2.34 -8.28
CA PRO A 174 -14.35 2.56 -9.70
C PRO A 174 -13.10 3.44 -9.91
N LEU A 175 -12.25 3.05 -10.86
CA LEU A 175 -11.10 3.87 -11.24
C LEU A 175 -11.53 4.96 -12.22
N ASN A 176 -11.23 6.21 -11.86
CA ASN A 176 -11.33 7.34 -12.77
C ASN A 176 -10.03 7.47 -13.57
N GLY A 177 -9.91 6.67 -14.62
CA GLY A 177 -8.72 6.59 -15.48
C GLY A 177 -7.86 5.36 -15.21
N ASN A 178 -6.93 5.07 -16.12
CA ASN A 178 -6.06 3.89 -16.05
C ASN A 178 -4.62 4.29 -15.70
N THR A 179 -4.44 4.93 -14.54
CA THR A 179 -3.13 5.37 -14.05
C THR A 179 -2.84 4.86 -12.64
N PRO A 180 -1.56 4.69 -12.27
CA PRO A 180 -1.16 4.36 -10.90
C PRO A 180 -1.74 5.33 -9.86
N ASP A 181 -1.75 6.64 -10.16
CA ASP A 181 -2.33 7.68 -9.30
C ASP A 181 -3.82 7.48 -9.07
N ALA A 182 -4.58 7.13 -10.12
CA ALA A 182 -6.01 6.85 -10.02
C ALA A 182 -6.28 5.60 -9.18
N LEU A 183 -5.45 4.56 -9.31
CA LEU A 183 -5.56 3.35 -8.49
C LEU A 183 -5.33 3.66 -7.01
N VAL A 184 -4.22 4.32 -6.66
CA VAL A 184 -3.87 4.65 -5.27
C VAL A 184 -4.91 5.57 -4.66
N LYS A 185 -5.41 6.56 -5.41
CA LYS A 185 -6.51 7.43 -4.97
C LYS A 185 -7.78 6.63 -4.67
N SER A 186 -8.10 5.64 -5.49
CA SER A 186 -9.29 4.79 -5.31
C SER A 186 -9.10 3.83 -4.12
N TRP A 187 -7.88 3.33 -3.86
CA TRP A 187 -7.58 2.61 -2.61
C TRP A 187 -7.70 3.49 -1.38
N ASN A 188 -7.31 4.77 -1.42
CA ASN A 188 -7.55 5.69 -0.30
C ASN A 188 -9.06 5.86 -0.04
N SER A 189 -9.88 5.96 -1.10
CA SER A 189 -11.33 6.02 -0.95
C SER A 189 -11.88 4.73 -0.33
N ALA A 190 -11.44 3.57 -0.81
CA ALA A 190 -11.80 2.26 -0.26
C ALA A 190 -11.41 2.15 1.23
N LEU A 191 -10.19 2.56 1.58
CA LEU A 191 -9.67 2.53 2.94
C LEU A 191 -10.48 3.44 3.87
N ASN A 192 -10.81 4.67 3.44
CA ASN A 192 -11.65 5.59 4.22
C ASN A 192 -13.04 4.98 4.50
N GLN A 193 -13.66 4.34 3.52
CA GLN A 193 -14.96 3.68 3.70
C GLN A 193 -14.86 2.50 4.66
N ILE A 194 -13.85 1.63 4.49
CA ILE A 194 -13.61 0.51 5.41
C ILE A 194 -13.39 1.00 6.83
N LEU A 195 -12.56 2.01 7.02
CA LEU A 195 -12.25 2.55 8.34
C LEU A 195 -13.46 3.23 9.00
N THR A 196 -14.31 3.88 8.21
CA THR A 196 -15.56 4.48 8.71
C THR A 196 -16.53 3.40 9.21
N GLU A 197 -16.75 2.34 8.42
CA GLU A 197 -17.60 1.21 8.80
C GLU A 197 -17.03 0.45 10.00
N PHE A 198 -15.74 0.16 9.96
CA PHE A 198 -15.03 -0.50 11.05
C PHE A 198 -15.10 0.30 12.36
N GLU A 199 -14.87 1.62 12.34
CA GLU A 199 -14.98 2.48 13.53
C GLU A 199 -16.38 2.39 14.16
N ALA A 200 -17.44 2.39 13.34
CA ALA A 200 -18.82 2.29 13.82
C ALA A 200 -19.10 0.94 14.51
N ASP A 201 -18.67 -0.16 13.90
CA ASP A 201 -18.83 -1.51 14.47
C ASP A 201 -17.98 -1.71 15.73
N LEU A 202 -16.77 -1.15 15.74
CA LEU A 202 -15.85 -1.20 16.86
C LEU A 202 -16.43 -0.51 18.09
N LYS A 203 -17.05 0.67 17.89
CA LYS A 203 -17.72 1.43 18.96
C LYS A 203 -18.79 0.60 19.66
N VAL A 204 -19.63 -0.11 18.90
CA VAL A 204 -20.68 -0.98 19.45
C VAL A 204 -20.06 -2.14 20.25
N SER A 205 -18.98 -2.72 19.75
CA SER A 205 -18.32 -3.87 20.36
C SER A 205 -17.65 -3.51 21.69
N VAL A 206 -16.90 -2.40 21.73
CA VAL A 206 -16.23 -1.91 22.96
C VAL A 206 -17.25 -1.50 24.03
N GLN A 207 -18.39 -0.93 23.65
CA GLN A 207 -19.46 -0.58 24.61
C GLN A 207 -20.09 -1.81 25.27
N LYS A 208 -20.27 -2.92 24.53
CA LYS A 208 -20.82 -4.17 25.08
C LYS A 208 -19.90 -4.82 26.11
N THR A 209 -18.60 -4.65 26.00
CA THR A 209 -17.62 -5.22 26.96
C THR A 209 -17.54 -4.44 28.27
N LYS A 210 -18.03 -3.19 28.31
CA LYS A 210 -18.07 -2.35 29.53
C LYS A 210 -19.23 -2.66 30.47
N HIS A 211 -20.17 -3.51 30.05
CA HIS A 211 -21.36 -3.92 30.80
C HIS A 211 -21.32 -5.42 31.08
#